data_AF-A0A2J0UIF6-F1
#
_entry.id   AF-A0A2J0UIF6-F1
#
_cell.length_a   1.000
_cell.length_b   1.000
_cell.length_c   1.000
_cell.angle_alpha   90.00
_cell.angle_beta   90.00
_cell.angle_gamma   90.00
#
_symmetry.space_group_name_H-M   'P 1'
#
loop_
_entity.id
_entity.type
_entity.pdbx_description
1 polymer ?
#
loop_
_entity_poly.entity_id
_entity_poly.type
_entity_poly.pdbx_seq_one_letter_code
_entity_poly.pdbx_strand_id
1 'polypeptide(L)'
;MRRLHRTLRSPFAWLALLVLAWPLATPAQDLQGPGFAYYEVGDLEAPRPGPRAPAMMLMGGGEWVPDAFQWWLKQAGNGRVLILRASGGDELQDRLYREIGGATAVQTLVFDSRRGADDPAVLRVVAAADAIFIAGGDQSRYIRFWKGTALNRALNAHVRAGKPIAGTSAGLAILGGYAYGAMDGGSITSAGALADPMGSAVTMDSGFLQMPYLQRVVTDTHFDKRDRLGRLIVFVARAAQDSGDPDIVGIGVDEDTALCVEPDGQAQVYSADGEGKVWVVSPGRDADRLVEGEPLRFHAVPVTVVASGSRMRLDDFQAEADYQAMADISDGEIEFTLR
;
A
#
# COMPACT_ATOMS: atom_id res chain seq x y z
N MET A 1 -2.92 -97.98 -3.37
CA MET A 1 -3.38 -97.85 -1.96
C MET A 1 -2.60 -96.72 -1.29
N ARG A 2 -3.31 -95.90 -0.50
CA ARG A 2 -2.85 -94.71 0.28
C ARG A 2 -2.66 -93.44 -0.55
N ARG A 3 -3.16 -92.25 -0.17
CA ARG A 3 -4.23 -91.79 0.73
C ARG A 3 -4.44 -90.32 0.33
N LEU A 4 -5.69 -89.87 0.22
CA LEU A 4 -6.10 -88.46 0.12
C LEU A 4 -5.54 -87.67 1.31
N HIS A 5 -5.13 -86.42 1.09
CA HIS A 5 -5.47 -85.29 1.97
C HIS A 5 -5.44 -83.96 1.19
N ARG A 6 -6.63 -83.41 0.97
CA ARG A 6 -6.89 -81.99 0.66
C ARG A 6 -6.66 -81.18 1.94
N THR A 7 -5.92 -80.08 1.85
CA THR A 7 -5.91 -79.02 2.84
C THR A 7 -6.19 -77.70 2.15
N LEU A 8 -7.39 -77.16 2.38
CA LEU A 8 -7.71 -75.77 2.14
C LEU A 8 -6.96 -74.91 3.17
N ARG A 9 -6.31 -73.83 2.73
CA ARG A 9 -5.97 -72.70 3.59
C ARG A 9 -6.34 -71.38 2.89
N SER A 10 -7.13 -70.61 3.62
CA SER A 10 -7.66 -69.26 3.35
C SER A 10 -6.56 -68.23 3.08
N PRO A 11 -6.81 -67.18 2.26
CA PRO A 11 -5.90 -66.05 2.13
C PRO A 11 -6.09 -65.08 3.31
N PHE A 12 -5.06 -64.96 4.15
CA PHE A 12 -4.97 -63.87 5.12
C PHE A 12 -4.50 -62.60 4.39
N ALA A 13 -5.42 -61.67 4.14
CA ALA A 13 -5.10 -60.27 3.90
C ALA A 13 -5.02 -59.57 5.26
N TRP A 14 -3.90 -58.94 5.58
CA TRP A 14 -3.81 -57.98 6.68
C TRP A 14 -3.30 -56.64 6.14
N LEU A 15 -4.13 -55.63 6.38
CA LEU A 15 -4.03 -54.23 6.02
C LEU A 15 -2.68 -53.63 6.41
N ALA A 16 -2.03 -52.95 5.48
CA ALA A 16 -1.05 -51.92 5.80
C ALA A 16 -1.81 -50.68 6.29
N LEU A 17 -1.67 -50.36 7.58
CA LEU A 17 -2.10 -49.08 8.16
C LEU A 17 -1.17 -47.99 7.62
N LEU A 18 -1.61 -47.30 6.56
CA LEU A 18 -1.06 -46.01 6.15
C LEU A 18 -1.48 -44.99 7.22
N VAL A 19 -0.58 -44.70 8.15
CA VAL A 19 -0.69 -43.52 9.02
C VAL A 19 -0.42 -42.31 8.15
N LEU A 20 -1.49 -41.75 7.57
CA LEU A 20 -1.49 -40.40 7.04
C LEU A 20 -1.29 -39.47 8.23
N ALA A 21 -0.03 -39.08 8.47
CA ALA A 21 0.27 -37.97 9.35
C ALA A 21 -0.29 -36.70 8.68
N TRP A 22 -1.52 -36.34 9.04
CA TRP A 22 -1.98 -34.98 8.82
C TRP A 22 -1.03 -34.06 9.58
N PRO A 23 -0.42 -33.05 8.93
CA PRO A 23 0.27 -32.03 9.68
C PRO A 23 -0.77 -31.40 10.60
N LEU A 24 -0.58 -31.54 11.91
CA LEU A 24 -1.34 -30.78 12.89
C LEU A 24 -1.16 -29.31 12.49
N ALA A 25 -2.26 -28.67 12.07
CA ALA A 25 -2.27 -27.24 11.87
C ALA A 25 -1.89 -26.62 13.21
N THR A 26 -0.68 -26.08 13.30
CA THR A 26 -0.27 -25.24 14.42
C THR A 26 -1.31 -24.12 14.52
N PRO A 27 -1.96 -23.92 15.67
CA PRO A 27 -2.90 -22.82 15.83
C PRO A 27 -2.18 -21.53 15.46
N ALA A 28 -2.84 -20.70 14.64
CA ALA A 28 -2.24 -19.48 14.09
C ALA A 28 -1.75 -18.50 15.18
N GLN A 29 -2.27 -18.62 16.41
CA GLN A 29 -1.81 -17.85 17.59
C GLN A 29 -0.32 -18.06 17.94
N ASP A 30 0.30 -19.16 17.52
CA ASP A 30 1.72 -19.45 17.78
C ASP A 30 2.67 -19.01 16.65
N LEU A 31 2.19 -18.28 15.64
CA LEU A 31 3.02 -17.75 14.55
C LEU A 31 3.86 -16.55 15.01
N GLN A 32 4.65 -16.71 16.07
CA GLN A 32 5.62 -15.71 16.50
C GLN A 32 7.02 -16.14 16.03
N GLY A 33 7.79 -15.19 15.50
CA GLY A 33 9.12 -15.48 14.97
C GLY A 33 10.08 -14.31 15.14
N PRO A 34 11.39 -14.57 15.16
CA PRO A 34 12.37 -13.49 15.18
C PRO A 34 12.20 -12.63 13.92
N GLY A 35 11.87 -11.35 14.11
CA GLY A 35 11.67 -10.41 13.00
C GLY A 35 10.24 -9.91 12.83
N PHE A 36 9.26 -10.55 13.47
CA PHE A 36 7.87 -10.15 13.37
C PHE A 36 7.01 -10.65 14.54
N ALA A 37 5.91 -9.94 14.80
CA ALA A 37 4.80 -10.41 15.62
C ALA A 37 3.57 -10.69 14.76
N TYR A 38 2.78 -11.69 15.16
CA TYR A 38 1.53 -12.06 14.49
C TYR A 38 0.32 -11.93 15.43
N TYR A 39 -0.79 -11.46 14.88
CA TYR A 39 -2.06 -11.34 15.60
C TYR A 39 -3.22 -11.69 14.66
N GLU A 40 -4.35 -12.09 15.23
CA GLU A 40 -5.52 -12.52 14.46
C GLU A 40 -6.83 -12.30 15.22
N VAL A 41 -7.88 -12.00 14.45
CA VAL A 41 -9.28 -12.02 14.91
C VAL A 41 -10.19 -12.56 13.80
N GLY A 42 -11.27 -13.25 14.17
CA GLY A 42 -12.28 -13.79 13.24
C GLY A 42 -12.11 -15.28 12.95
N ASP A 43 -12.68 -15.73 11.83
CA ASP A 43 -12.64 -17.14 11.40
C ASP A 43 -11.88 -17.27 10.08
N LEU A 44 -10.63 -17.71 10.17
CA LEU A 44 -9.83 -17.98 8.98
C LEU A 44 -10.46 -19.07 8.12
N GLU A 45 -11.10 -20.09 8.69
CA GLU A 45 -11.63 -21.22 7.92
C GLU A 45 -12.99 -20.94 7.30
N ALA A 46 -13.57 -19.76 7.53
CA ALA A 46 -14.80 -19.34 6.92
C ALA A 46 -14.73 -19.41 5.37
N PRO A 47 -15.80 -19.88 4.70
CA PRO A 47 -15.90 -19.80 3.26
C PRO A 47 -15.79 -18.35 2.77
N ARG A 48 -15.11 -18.15 1.64
CA ARG A 48 -14.98 -16.82 1.03
C ARG A 48 -16.35 -16.33 0.56
N PRO A 49 -16.86 -15.19 1.07
CA PRO A 49 -18.22 -14.74 0.78
C PRO A 49 -18.44 -14.31 -0.68
N GLY A 50 -17.42 -13.78 -1.34
CA GLY A 50 -17.52 -13.27 -2.70
C GLY A 50 -16.23 -13.38 -3.52
N PRO A 51 -16.29 -13.03 -4.81
CA PRO A 51 -15.10 -12.94 -5.65
C PRO A 51 -14.23 -11.75 -5.22
N ARG A 52 -12.94 -11.81 -5.55
CA ARG A 52 -12.01 -10.69 -5.39
C ARG A 52 -11.89 -9.93 -6.71
N ALA A 53 -11.72 -8.63 -6.62
CA ALA A 53 -11.43 -7.74 -7.76
C ALA A 53 -10.20 -6.87 -7.47
N PRO A 54 -9.44 -6.47 -8.51
CA PRO A 54 -8.35 -5.51 -8.34
C PRO A 54 -8.91 -4.20 -7.81
N ALA A 55 -8.30 -3.64 -6.78
CA ALA A 55 -8.65 -2.31 -6.28
C ALA A 55 -7.49 -1.73 -5.49
N MET A 56 -7.41 -0.40 -5.46
CA MET A 56 -6.45 0.33 -4.65
C MET A 56 -7.19 1.31 -3.76
N MET A 57 -6.81 1.41 -2.49
CA MET A 57 -7.27 2.49 -1.61
C MET A 57 -6.05 3.25 -1.08
N LEU A 58 -5.94 4.50 -1.49
CA LEU A 58 -4.84 5.41 -1.20
C LEU A 58 -5.29 6.40 -0.13
N MET A 59 -4.96 6.15 1.14
CA MET A 59 -5.45 6.95 2.26
C MET A 59 -4.36 7.88 2.83
N GLY A 60 -4.66 9.16 3.00
CA GLY A 60 -3.66 10.16 3.39
C GLY A 60 -3.18 10.08 4.85
N GLY A 61 -3.82 9.28 5.69
CA GLY A 61 -3.54 9.20 7.13
C GLY A 61 -4.65 9.83 7.96
N GLY A 62 -4.41 10.04 9.25
CA GLY A 62 -5.43 10.53 10.17
C GLY A 62 -6.44 9.43 10.56
N GLU A 63 -7.67 9.84 10.76
CA GLU A 63 -8.83 9.01 11.08
C GLU A 63 -9.30 8.17 9.87
N TRP A 64 -9.81 6.96 10.12
CA TRP A 64 -10.30 6.07 9.07
C TRP A 64 -11.57 6.61 8.40
N VAL A 65 -11.67 6.40 7.09
CA VAL A 65 -12.85 6.72 6.28
C VAL A 65 -13.70 5.45 6.12
N PRO A 66 -14.77 5.22 6.92
CA PRO A 66 -15.44 3.93 6.97
C PRO A 66 -16.02 3.49 5.63
N ASP A 67 -16.58 4.43 4.86
CA ASP A 67 -17.15 4.16 3.54
C ASP A 67 -16.11 3.66 2.54
N ALA A 68 -14.88 4.22 2.58
CA ALA A 68 -13.77 3.77 1.74
C ALA A 68 -13.34 2.35 2.10
N PHE A 69 -13.24 2.04 3.41
CA PHE A 69 -12.92 0.69 3.87
C PHE A 69 -14.01 -0.32 3.51
N GLN A 70 -15.29 0.03 3.67
CA GLN A 70 -16.40 -0.84 3.28
C GLN A 70 -16.44 -1.08 1.77
N TRP A 71 -16.16 -0.07 0.96
CA TRP A 71 -15.99 -0.22 -0.48
C TRP A 71 -14.84 -1.18 -0.79
N TRP A 72 -13.67 -1.00 -0.16
CA TRP A 72 -12.48 -1.82 -0.39
C TRP A 72 -12.68 -3.29 0.04
N LEU A 73 -13.34 -3.51 1.18
CA LEU A 73 -13.69 -4.86 1.66
C LEU A 73 -14.63 -5.61 0.70
N LYS A 74 -15.55 -4.92 0.03
CA LYS A 74 -16.38 -5.54 -1.02
C LYS A 74 -15.51 -6.04 -2.18
N GLN A 75 -14.47 -5.30 -2.56
CA GLN A 75 -13.51 -5.75 -3.59
C GLN A 75 -12.69 -6.96 -3.13
N ALA A 76 -12.52 -7.13 -1.83
CA ALA A 76 -11.91 -8.32 -1.23
C ALA A 76 -12.85 -9.54 -1.19
N GLY A 77 -14.08 -9.41 -1.70
CA GLY A 77 -15.13 -10.40 -1.53
C GLY A 77 -15.52 -10.59 -0.06
N ASN A 78 -15.27 -9.59 0.79
CA ASN A 78 -15.47 -9.64 2.24
C ASN A 78 -14.68 -10.79 2.92
N GLY A 79 -13.56 -11.20 2.30
CA GLY A 79 -12.75 -12.34 2.72
C GLY A 79 -11.77 -12.04 3.86
N ARG A 80 -10.58 -12.64 3.80
CA ARG A 80 -9.52 -12.49 4.80
C ARG A 80 -8.66 -11.27 4.50
N VAL A 81 -8.49 -10.38 5.48
CA VAL A 81 -7.63 -9.21 5.35
C VAL A 81 -6.32 -9.44 6.10
N LEU A 82 -5.21 -9.07 5.49
CA LEU A 82 -3.91 -8.98 6.15
C LEU A 82 -3.49 -7.52 6.31
N ILE A 83 -3.26 -7.10 7.56
CA ILE A 83 -2.66 -5.82 7.91
C ILE A 83 -1.14 -6.02 8.04
N LEU A 84 -0.37 -5.24 7.28
CA LEU A 84 1.09 -5.21 7.36
C LEU A 84 1.53 -3.92 8.05
N ARG A 85 2.39 -4.06 9.06
CA ARG A 85 2.90 -2.94 9.87
C ARG A 85 4.38 -3.12 10.13
N ALA A 86 5.09 -2.02 10.37
CA ALA A 86 6.47 -2.07 10.85
C ALA A 86 6.62 -1.43 12.24
N SER A 87 5.50 -1.06 12.87
CA SER A 87 5.41 -0.46 14.19
C SER A 87 3.98 -0.62 14.74
N GLY A 88 3.80 -0.44 16.05
CA GLY A 88 2.50 -0.62 16.72
C GLY A 88 2.27 -2.08 17.14
N GLY A 89 1.01 -2.49 17.27
CA GLY A 89 0.59 -3.83 17.66
C GLY A 89 -0.60 -4.34 16.85
N ASP A 90 -1.62 -4.85 17.54
CA ASP A 90 -2.82 -5.47 16.98
C ASP A 90 -4.04 -4.55 16.90
N GLU A 91 -3.95 -3.30 17.36
CA GLU A 91 -5.10 -2.42 17.55
C GLU A 91 -5.92 -2.17 16.28
N LEU A 92 -5.28 -2.19 15.10
CA LEU A 92 -5.97 -1.96 13.82
C LEU A 92 -6.83 -3.16 13.40
N GLN A 93 -6.54 -4.37 13.88
CA GLN A 93 -7.27 -5.56 13.47
C GLN A 93 -8.66 -5.62 14.10
N ASP A 94 -8.74 -5.26 15.39
CA ASP A 94 -10.01 -5.20 16.11
C ASP A 94 -10.88 -4.09 15.53
N ARG A 95 -10.27 -2.95 15.21
CA ARG A 95 -10.95 -1.86 14.52
C ARG A 95 -11.54 -2.30 13.18
N LEU A 96 -10.74 -2.91 12.31
CA LEU A 96 -11.22 -3.38 11.01
C LEU A 96 -12.30 -4.46 11.15
N TYR A 97 -12.11 -5.42 12.06
CA TYR A 97 -13.00 -6.56 12.20
C TYR A 97 -14.31 -6.20 12.91
N ARG A 98 -14.25 -5.37 13.97
CA ARG A 98 -15.39 -5.11 14.86
C ARG A 98 -16.10 -3.79 14.57
N GLU A 99 -15.37 -2.73 14.23
CA GLU A 99 -15.95 -1.40 14.01
C GLU A 99 -16.35 -1.19 12.54
N ILE A 100 -15.43 -1.45 11.61
CA ILE A 100 -15.76 -1.41 10.17
C ILE A 100 -16.65 -2.61 9.80
N GLY A 101 -16.21 -3.81 10.16
CA GLY A 101 -16.93 -5.05 9.93
C GLY A 101 -16.94 -5.51 8.47
N GLY A 102 -17.35 -6.76 8.27
CA GLY A 102 -17.52 -7.36 6.95
C GLY A 102 -16.43 -8.35 6.54
N ALA A 103 -15.23 -8.30 7.12
CA ALA A 103 -14.20 -9.31 6.87
C ALA A 103 -14.51 -10.63 7.61
N THR A 104 -14.23 -11.77 6.98
CA THR A 104 -14.28 -13.09 7.65
C THR A 104 -13.25 -13.22 8.77
N ALA A 105 -12.06 -12.67 8.54
CA ALA A 105 -10.96 -12.64 9.49
C ALA A 105 -10.00 -11.50 9.15
N VAL A 106 -9.28 -11.02 10.16
CA VAL A 106 -8.21 -10.05 10.01
C VAL A 106 -6.97 -10.59 10.72
N GLN A 107 -5.87 -10.66 9.98
CA GLN A 107 -4.55 -11.03 10.47
C GLN A 107 -3.67 -9.78 10.48
N THR A 108 -2.77 -9.64 11.44
CA THR A 108 -1.78 -8.56 11.49
C THR A 108 -0.38 -9.13 11.60
N LEU A 109 0.53 -8.64 10.75
CA LEU A 109 1.96 -8.87 10.88
C LEU A 109 2.66 -7.54 11.20
N VAL A 110 3.36 -7.51 12.33
CA VAL A 110 4.17 -6.35 12.75
C VAL A 110 5.64 -6.70 12.64
N PHE A 111 6.35 -6.09 11.70
CA PHE A 111 7.77 -6.33 11.46
C PHE A 111 8.64 -5.43 12.33
N ASP A 112 9.59 -6.03 13.06
CA ASP A 112 10.61 -5.29 13.82
C ASP A 112 11.95 -5.19 13.08
N SER A 113 12.14 -6.01 12.03
CA SER A 113 13.37 -6.09 11.27
C SER A 113 13.17 -6.75 9.91
N ARG A 114 14.17 -6.61 9.03
CA ARG A 114 14.22 -7.23 7.70
C ARG A 114 14.12 -8.75 7.73
N ARG A 115 14.54 -9.40 8.83
CA ARG A 115 14.54 -10.87 8.96
C ARG A 115 13.15 -11.47 8.77
N GLY A 116 12.11 -10.85 9.33
CA GLY A 116 10.74 -11.37 9.21
C GLY A 116 10.24 -11.38 7.75
N ALA A 117 10.78 -10.51 6.90
CA ALA A 117 10.32 -10.34 5.53
C ALA A 117 10.74 -11.49 4.59
N ASP A 118 11.61 -12.40 5.03
CA ASP A 118 11.98 -13.62 4.31
C ASP A 118 11.47 -14.90 5.03
N ASP A 119 10.73 -14.76 6.13
CA ASP A 119 10.25 -15.91 6.90
C ASP A 119 9.16 -16.69 6.13
N PRO A 120 9.30 -18.02 5.93
CA PRO A 120 8.30 -18.81 5.22
C PRO A 120 6.89 -18.77 5.84
N ALA A 121 6.77 -18.58 7.16
CA ALA A 121 5.48 -18.46 7.82
C ALA A 121 4.77 -17.16 7.41
N VAL A 122 5.49 -16.04 7.41
CA VAL A 122 5.01 -14.73 6.90
C VAL A 122 4.53 -14.86 5.46
N LEU A 123 5.34 -15.48 4.59
CA LEU A 123 5.01 -15.59 3.16
C LEU A 123 3.75 -16.44 2.92
N ARG A 124 3.49 -17.45 3.75
CA ARG A 124 2.23 -18.23 3.68
C ARG A 124 1.02 -17.38 4.05
N VAL A 125 1.12 -16.56 5.09
CA VAL A 125 0.03 -15.65 5.51
C VAL A 125 -0.26 -14.64 4.39
N VAL A 126 0.77 -14.02 3.82
CA VAL A 126 0.65 -13.07 2.70
C VAL A 126 0.00 -13.70 1.48
N ALA A 127 0.41 -14.92 1.10
CA ALA A 127 -0.16 -15.62 -0.05
C ALA A 127 -1.65 -15.97 0.13
N ALA A 128 -2.07 -16.24 1.38
CA ALA A 128 -3.44 -16.63 1.71
C ALA A 128 -4.42 -15.44 1.80
N ALA A 129 -3.91 -14.22 1.98
CA ALA A 129 -4.73 -13.01 2.11
C ALA A 129 -5.62 -12.77 0.88
N ASP A 130 -6.87 -12.40 1.10
CA ASP A 130 -7.77 -11.96 0.03
C ASP A 130 -7.57 -10.47 -0.27
N ALA A 131 -7.16 -9.68 0.73
CA ALA A 131 -6.77 -8.28 0.61
C ALA A 131 -5.63 -7.92 1.57
N ILE A 132 -4.83 -6.90 1.22
CA ILE A 132 -3.70 -6.43 2.04
C ILE A 132 -3.84 -4.94 2.33
N PHE A 133 -3.77 -4.56 3.60
CA PHE A 133 -3.71 -3.17 4.05
C PHE A 133 -2.35 -2.87 4.67
N ILE A 134 -1.64 -1.87 4.15
CA ILE A 134 -0.35 -1.41 4.68
C ILE A 134 -0.61 -0.22 5.59
N ALA A 135 -0.36 -0.38 6.89
CA ALA A 135 -0.68 0.63 7.89
C ALA A 135 0.23 1.86 7.83
N GLY A 136 -0.12 2.89 8.60
CA GLY A 136 0.78 4.01 8.90
C GLY A 136 1.94 3.62 9.82
N GLY A 137 2.86 4.56 10.04
CA GLY A 137 4.08 4.36 10.82
C GLY A 137 5.24 5.14 10.22
N ASP A 138 6.41 4.51 10.19
CA ASP A 138 7.63 5.04 9.57
C ASP A 138 7.88 4.32 8.24
N GLN A 139 7.72 5.03 7.12
CA GLN A 139 7.90 4.47 5.78
C GLN A 139 9.34 4.01 5.50
N SER A 140 10.34 4.55 6.20
CA SER A 140 11.73 4.11 6.06
C SER A 140 11.88 2.66 6.51
N ARG A 141 11.08 2.22 7.50
CA ARG A 141 11.06 0.82 7.95
C ARG A 141 10.49 -0.09 6.88
N TYR A 142 9.45 0.33 6.15
CA TYR A 142 8.91 -0.47 5.03
C TYR A 142 9.96 -0.68 3.94
N ILE A 143 10.68 0.38 3.56
CA ILE A 143 11.75 0.27 2.57
C ILE A 143 12.89 -0.61 3.09
N ARG A 144 13.43 -0.33 4.28
CA ARG A 144 14.55 -1.08 4.88
C ARG A 144 14.21 -2.55 5.10
N PHE A 145 13.02 -2.85 5.59
CA PHE A 145 12.65 -4.20 5.98
C PHE A 145 12.16 -5.03 4.80
N TRP A 146 11.47 -4.44 3.83
CA TRP A 146 10.75 -5.21 2.83
C TRP A 146 11.36 -5.12 1.43
N LYS A 147 11.91 -3.97 1.02
CA LYS A 147 12.36 -3.81 -0.38
C LYS A 147 13.38 -4.89 -0.77
N GLY A 148 13.14 -5.61 -1.87
CA GLY A 148 14.02 -6.67 -2.38
C GLY A 148 13.94 -8.02 -1.65
N THR A 149 13.13 -8.16 -0.59
CA THR A 149 12.93 -9.45 0.11
C THR A 149 11.88 -10.33 -0.58
N ALA A 150 11.69 -11.54 -0.06
CA ALA A 150 10.61 -12.42 -0.49
C ALA A 150 9.22 -11.81 -0.23
N LEU A 151 9.03 -11.08 0.87
CA LEU A 151 7.79 -10.35 1.14
C LEU A 151 7.48 -9.34 0.03
N ASN A 152 8.46 -8.52 -0.38
CA ASN A 152 8.23 -7.55 -1.44
C ASN A 152 7.89 -8.20 -2.79
N ARG A 153 8.50 -9.35 -3.12
CA ARG A 153 8.08 -10.17 -4.27
C ARG A 153 6.66 -10.73 -4.10
N ALA A 154 6.29 -11.15 -2.89
CA ALA A 154 4.96 -11.66 -2.59
C ALA A 154 3.87 -10.57 -2.68
N LEU A 155 4.16 -9.34 -2.25
CA LEU A 155 3.25 -8.20 -2.43
C LEU A 155 3.02 -7.89 -3.91
N ASN A 156 4.08 -7.84 -4.71
CA ASN A 156 3.97 -7.70 -6.16
C ASN A 156 3.23 -8.89 -6.81
N ALA A 157 3.33 -10.10 -6.26
CA ALA A 157 2.54 -11.25 -6.71
C ALA A 157 1.05 -11.12 -6.33
N HIS A 158 0.74 -10.57 -5.15
CA HIS A 158 -0.63 -10.27 -4.71
C HIS A 158 -1.31 -9.27 -5.65
N VAL A 159 -0.61 -8.17 -5.99
CA VAL A 159 -1.08 -7.17 -6.95
C VAL A 159 -1.31 -7.78 -8.33
N ARG A 160 -0.33 -8.53 -8.86
CA ARG A 160 -0.47 -9.23 -10.16
C ARG A 160 -1.58 -10.28 -10.19
N ALA A 161 -1.95 -10.84 -9.04
CA ALA A 161 -3.07 -11.77 -8.92
C ALA A 161 -4.44 -11.06 -8.94
N GLY A 162 -4.47 -9.73 -9.12
CA GLY A 162 -5.70 -8.95 -9.17
C GLY A 162 -6.41 -8.87 -7.83
N LYS A 163 -5.65 -8.96 -6.72
CA LYS A 163 -6.21 -8.84 -5.37
C LYS A 163 -6.08 -7.39 -4.88
N PRO A 164 -7.07 -6.90 -4.13
CA PRO A 164 -7.07 -5.51 -3.67
C PRO A 164 -5.98 -5.25 -2.63
N ILE A 165 -5.42 -4.05 -2.67
CA ILE A 165 -4.39 -3.58 -1.76
C ILE A 165 -4.67 -2.14 -1.35
N ALA A 166 -4.29 -1.75 -0.15
CA ALA A 166 -4.56 -0.43 0.39
C ALA A 166 -3.40 0.04 1.26
N GLY A 167 -3.27 1.34 1.43
CA GLY A 167 -2.23 1.94 2.25
C GLY A 167 -2.69 3.24 2.90
N THR A 168 -2.30 3.47 4.15
CA THR A 168 -2.53 4.75 4.84
C THR A 168 -1.23 5.39 5.30
N SER A 169 -1.09 6.71 5.19
CA SER A 169 0.10 7.44 5.65
C SER A 169 1.38 6.83 5.03
N ALA A 170 2.33 6.37 5.84
CA ALA A 170 3.52 5.63 5.39
C ALA A 170 3.22 4.47 4.42
N GLY A 171 2.07 3.79 4.58
CA GLY A 171 1.63 2.73 3.69
C GLY A 171 1.19 3.23 2.32
N LEU A 172 0.54 4.41 2.24
CA LEU A 172 0.24 5.08 0.98
C LEU A 172 1.54 5.53 0.29
N ALA A 173 2.47 6.12 1.04
CA ALA A 173 3.72 6.67 0.50
C ALA A 173 4.54 5.68 -0.35
N ILE A 174 4.38 4.36 -0.12
CA ILE A 174 5.09 3.30 -0.84
C ILE A 174 4.25 2.59 -1.92
N LEU A 175 3.02 3.06 -2.19
CA LEU A 175 2.18 2.53 -3.28
C LEU A 175 2.54 3.14 -4.64
N GLY A 176 3.06 4.37 -4.66
CA GLY A 176 3.56 4.98 -5.90
C GLY A 176 4.72 4.20 -6.51
N GLY A 177 4.90 4.33 -7.83
CA GLY A 177 6.11 3.86 -8.52
C GLY A 177 7.38 4.51 -7.99
N TYR A 178 7.22 5.72 -7.43
CA TYR A 178 8.23 6.49 -6.71
C TYR A 178 7.72 6.85 -5.31
N ALA A 179 8.61 6.81 -4.33
CA ALA A 179 8.30 7.01 -2.92
C ALA A 179 9.34 7.92 -2.26
N TYR A 180 8.88 8.86 -1.43
CA TYR A 180 9.74 9.55 -0.48
C TYR A 180 9.96 8.64 0.74
N GLY A 181 11.19 8.14 0.91
CA GLY A 181 11.51 7.09 1.85
C GLY A 181 11.79 7.52 3.29
N ALA A 182 11.97 8.83 3.56
CA ALA A 182 12.37 9.34 4.89
C ALA A 182 13.58 8.60 5.48
N MET A 183 14.56 8.27 4.63
CA MET A 183 15.66 7.36 4.99
C MET A 183 16.68 7.99 5.94
N ASP A 184 16.58 9.28 6.19
CA ASP A 184 17.34 10.04 7.20
C ASP A 184 16.68 9.99 8.60
N GLY A 185 15.51 9.37 8.73
CA GLY A 185 14.72 9.32 9.96
C GLY A 185 13.88 10.58 10.21
N GLY A 186 13.85 11.52 9.26
CA GLY A 186 13.07 12.75 9.33
C GLY A 186 11.85 12.73 8.40
N SER A 187 11.18 13.89 8.31
CA SER A 187 10.17 14.14 7.28
C SER A 187 10.42 15.54 6.76
N ILE A 188 11.10 15.64 5.62
CA ILE A 188 11.41 16.93 4.99
C ILE A 188 10.13 17.75 4.78
N THR A 189 10.21 19.05 5.09
CA THR A 189 9.12 20.02 4.91
C THR A 189 9.15 20.57 3.48
N SER A 190 8.09 21.26 3.05
CA SER A 190 8.10 21.99 1.78
C SER A 190 9.23 23.01 1.72
N ALA A 191 9.39 23.86 2.74
CA ALA A 191 10.48 24.83 2.79
C ALA A 191 11.88 24.17 2.67
N GLY A 192 12.11 23.05 3.38
CA GLY A 192 13.39 22.34 3.29
C GLY A 192 13.64 21.72 1.92
N ALA A 193 12.62 21.09 1.34
CA ALA A 193 12.71 20.47 0.02
C ALA A 193 12.89 21.52 -1.10
N LEU A 194 12.21 22.66 -1.00
CA LEU A 194 12.30 23.73 -1.99
C LEU A 194 13.66 24.46 -1.92
N ALA A 195 14.26 24.57 -0.73
CA ALA A 195 15.55 25.22 -0.53
C ALA A 195 16.74 24.39 -1.05
N ASP A 196 16.67 23.06 -0.96
CA ASP A 196 17.70 22.16 -1.49
C ASP A 196 17.06 20.86 -2.03
N PRO A 197 16.54 20.90 -3.28
CA PRO A 197 15.77 19.80 -3.85
C PRO A 197 16.61 18.57 -4.22
N MET A 198 17.93 18.71 -4.26
CA MET A 198 18.86 17.59 -4.46
C MET A 198 19.57 17.17 -3.16
N GLY A 199 19.25 17.82 -2.04
CA GLY A 199 19.87 17.58 -0.75
C GLY A 199 19.61 16.17 -0.22
N SER A 200 20.49 15.70 0.66
CA SER A 200 20.46 14.33 1.19
C SER A 200 19.18 13.96 1.97
N ALA A 201 18.38 14.96 2.38
CA ALA A 201 17.09 14.74 3.03
C ALA A 201 15.98 14.35 2.04
N VAL A 202 16.13 14.66 0.74
CA VAL A 202 15.21 14.25 -0.33
C VAL A 202 15.51 12.79 -0.72
N THR A 203 15.08 11.87 0.13
CA THR A 203 15.41 10.44 0.04
C THR A 203 14.42 9.69 -0.86
N MET A 204 14.47 9.95 -2.16
CA MET A 204 13.60 9.27 -3.15
C MET A 204 14.02 7.81 -3.35
N ASP A 205 13.01 6.95 -3.50
CA ASP A 205 13.15 5.52 -3.80
C ASP A 205 12.14 5.13 -4.89
N SER A 206 12.41 4.08 -5.65
CA SER A 206 11.53 3.64 -6.74
C SER A 206 11.44 2.12 -6.87
N GLY A 207 10.39 1.64 -7.53
CA GLY A 207 10.21 0.22 -7.84
C GLY A 207 9.92 -0.64 -6.60
N PHE A 208 9.33 -0.05 -5.56
CA PHE A 208 8.91 -0.78 -4.36
C PHE A 208 7.72 -1.70 -4.67
N LEU A 209 6.61 -1.16 -5.18
CA LEU A 209 5.47 -1.92 -5.69
C LEU A 209 5.23 -1.61 -7.18
N GLN A 210 4.77 -2.61 -7.92
CA GLN A 210 4.37 -2.51 -9.32
C GLN A 210 2.85 -2.41 -9.38
N MET A 211 2.35 -1.22 -9.05
CA MET A 211 0.93 -0.92 -8.96
C MET A 211 0.39 -0.45 -10.33
N PRO A 212 -0.69 -1.04 -10.85
CA PRO A 212 -1.37 -0.51 -12.04
C PRO A 212 -1.66 0.98 -11.88
N TYR A 213 -1.50 1.76 -12.96
CA TYR A 213 -1.72 3.21 -13.01
C TYR A 213 -0.76 4.08 -12.17
N LEU A 214 -0.05 3.53 -11.19
CA LEU A 214 0.81 4.32 -10.28
C LEU A 214 2.31 4.24 -10.63
N GLN A 215 2.70 3.55 -11.70
CA GLN A 215 4.12 3.34 -12.07
C GLN A 215 4.90 4.65 -12.30
N ARG A 216 4.22 5.71 -12.73
CA ARG A 216 4.78 7.07 -12.93
C ARG A 216 4.32 8.07 -11.87
N VAL A 217 3.87 7.57 -10.72
CA VAL A 217 3.30 8.39 -9.66
C VAL A 217 4.22 8.45 -8.45
N VAL A 218 4.41 9.66 -7.94
CA VAL A 218 4.90 9.95 -6.59
C VAL A 218 3.69 10.16 -5.68
N THR A 219 3.57 9.39 -4.61
CA THR A 219 2.49 9.55 -3.62
C THR A 219 2.96 10.30 -2.38
N ASP A 220 2.14 11.21 -1.87
CA ASP A 220 2.34 11.88 -0.58
C ASP A 220 1.05 11.90 0.27
N THR A 221 1.21 12.14 1.56
CA THR A 221 0.23 11.87 2.62
C THR A 221 0.09 13.06 3.55
N HIS A 222 -0.92 13.08 4.42
CA HIS A 222 -1.18 14.14 5.40
C HIS A 222 -1.08 15.54 4.78
N PHE A 223 -1.61 15.68 3.56
CA PHE A 223 -1.04 16.60 2.58
C PHE A 223 -1.26 18.08 2.92
N ASP A 224 -2.50 18.57 2.88
CA ASP A 224 -2.82 19.98 3.16
C ASP A 224 -2.45 20.38 4.61
N LYS A 225 -2.86 19.56 5.59
CA LYS A 225 -2.61 19.82 7.03
C LYS A 225 -1.13 20.04 7.38
N ARG A 226 -0.20 19.52 6.58
CA ARG A 226 1.25 19.64 6.81
C ARG A 226 1.96 20.48 5.75
N ASP A 227 1.22 21.22 4.94
CA ASP A 227 1.76 22.10 3.90
C ASP A 227 2.77 21.36 2.99
N ARG A 228 2.31 20.28 2.34
CA ARG A 228 3.18 19.34 1.60
C ARG A 228 3.19 19.53 0.09
N LEU A 229 2.55 20.57 -0.43
CA LEU A 229 2.56 20.86 -1.87
C LEU A 229 3.97 21.10 -2.41
N GLY A 230 4.74 21.98 -1.76
CA GLY A 230 6.09 22.32 -2.20
C GLY A 230 7.02 21.10 -2.25
N ARG A 231 7.01 20.24 -1.22
CA ARG A 231 7.84 19.02 -1.24
C ARG A 231 7.38 17.99 -2.27
N LEU A 232 6.07 17.86 -2.53
CA LEU A 232 5.59 16.94 -3.57
C LEU A 232 6.04 17.41 -4.96
N ILE A 233 6.01 18.72 -5.22
CA ILE A 233 6.56 19.29 -6.47
C ILE A 233 8.04 18.95 -6.61
N VAL A 234 8.82 19.09 -5.53
CA VAL A 234 10.24 18.70 -5.52
C VAL A 234 10.40 17.21 -5.80
N PHE A 235 9.61 16.34 -5.17
CA PHE A 235 9.69 14.89 -5.38
C PHE A 235 9.35 14.49 -6.82
N VAL A 236 8.35 15.14 -7.42
CA VAL A 236 7.99 14.96 -8.84
C VAL A 236 9.13 15.39 -9.75
N ALA A 237 9.69 16.59 -9.53
CA ALA A 237 10.81 17.09 -10.32
C ALA A 237 12.04 16.17 -10.20
N ARG A 238 12.33 15.68 -8.98
CA ARG A 238 13.44 14.76 -8.72
C ARG A 238 13.23 13.41 -9.40
N ALA A 239 12.03 12.82 -9.27
CA ALA A 239 11.70 11.57 -9.94
C ALA A 239 11.72 11.70 -11.48
N ALA A 240 11.27 12.83 -12.03
CA ALA A 240 11.35 13.12 -13.46
C ALA A 240 12.81 13.16 -13.94
N GLN A 241 13.68 13.90 -13.24
CA GLN A 241 15.11 13.97 -13.56
C GLN A 241 15.81 12.62 -13.43
N ASP A 242 15.60 11.89 -12.32
CA ASP A 242 16.27 10.61 -12.06
C ASP A 242 15.84 9.51 -13.05
N SER A 243 14.61 9.57 -13.55
CA SER A 243 14.06 8.58 -14.51
C SER A 243 14.21 8.99 -15.97
N GLY A 244 14.35 10.29 -16.26
CA GLY A 244 14.27 10.86 -17.60
C GLY A 244 12.84 10.89 -18.18
N ASP A 245 11.81 10.71 -17.35
CA ASP A 245 10.39 10.80 -17.74
C ASP A 245 9.79 12.14 -17.25
N PRO A 246 9.51 13.12 -18.13
CA PRO A 246 8.90 14.38 -17.72
C PRO A 246 7.41 14.24 -17.35
N ASP A 247 6.78 13.08 -17.62
CA ASP A 247 5.36 12.82 -17.34
C ASP A 247 5.12 12.23 -15.93
N ILE A 248 6.08 12.36 -15.01
CA ILE A 248 5.85 11.98 -13.59
C ILE A 248 4.74 12.85 -13.00
N VAL A 249 3.84 12.19 -12.27
CA VAL A 249 2.70 12.83 -11.59
C VAL A 249 2.82 12.68 -10.08
N GLY A 250 2.51 13.75 -9.35
CA GLY A 250 2.36 13.72 -7.90
C GLY A 250 0.90 13.53 -7.51
N ILE A 251 0.63 12.64 -6.56
CA ILE A 251 -0.68 12.52 -5.88
C ILE A 251 -0.49 12.77 -4.40
N GLY A 252 -1.02 13.87 -3.90
CA GLY A 252 -1.12 14.18 -2.47
C GLY A 252 -2.52 13.86 -1.95
N VAL A 253 -2.62 13.14 -0.84
CA VAL A 253 -3.91 12.83 -0.20
C VAL A 253 -3.96 13.44 1.20
N ASP A 254 -5.02 14.18 1.49
CA ASP A 254 -5.24 14.81 2.80
C ASP A 254 -5.46 13.78 3.91
N GLU A 255 -5.31 14.21 5.18
CA GLU A 255 -5.79 13.39 6.29
C GLU A 255 -7.29 13.12 6.16
N ASP A 256 -7.75 12.03 6.76
CA ASP A 256 -9.17 11.65 6.84
C ASP A 256 -9.81 11.48 5.45
N THR A 257 -8.97 11.19 4.45
CA THR A 257 -9.32 11.13 3.02
C THR A 257 -8.72 9.90 2.37
N ALA A 258 -9.44 9.30 1.43
CA ALA A 258 -9.00 8.19 0.61
C ALA A 258 -9.38 8.37 -0.87
N LEU A 259 -8.43 8.07 -1.76
CA LEU A 259 -8.70 7.87 -3.18
C LEU A 259 -8.87 6.35 -3.43
N CYS A 260 -10.08 5.95 -3.80
CA CYS A 260 -10.42 4.56 -4.10
C CYS A 260 -10.41 4.35 -5.62
N VAL A 261 -9.61 3.41 -6.11
CA VAL A 261 -9.36 3.17 -7.53
C VAL A 261 -9.90 1.80 -7.95
N GLU A 262 -10.76 1.82 -8.95
CA GLU A 262 -11.39 0.67 -9.59
C GLU A 262 -10.45 -0.05 -10.59
N PRO A 263 -10.77 -1.30 -11.00
CA PRO A 263 -9.93 -2.06 -11.93
C PRO A 263 -9.67 -1.40 -13.27
N ASP A 264 -10.53 -0.48 -13.71
CA ASP A 264 -10.45 0.22 -14.99
C ASP A 264 -9.79 1.60 -14.88
N GLY A 265 -9.21 1.92 -13.72
CA GLY A 265 -8.52 3.19 -13.46
C GLY A 265 -9.44 4.35 -13.11
N GLN A 266 -10.76 4.15 -13.07
CA GLN A 266 -11.66 5.13 -12.45
C GLN A 266 -11.40 5.20 -10.95
N ALA A 267 -11.47 6.40 -10.39
CA ALA A 267 -11.24 6.62 -8.98
C ALA A 267 -12.24 7.63 -8.39
N GLN A 268 -12.57 7.45 -7.12
CA GLN A 268 -13.44 8.35 -6.37
C GLN A 268 -12.78 8.77 -5.05
N VAL A 269 -12.95 10.04 -4.69
CA VAL A 269 -12.49 10.58 -3.41
C VAL A 269 -13.55 10.34 -2.34
N TYR A 270 -13.13 9.80 -1.21
CA TYR A 270 -13.92 9.64 0.01
C TYR A 270 -13.24 10.41 1.13
N SER A 271 -14.00 11.08 1.99
CA SER A 271 -13.48 11.68 3.22
C SER A 271 -14.42 11.43 4.39
N ALA A 272 -13.88 11.41 5.61
CA ALA A 272 -14.66 11.12 6.81
C ALA A 272 -15.62 12.26 7.17
N ASP A 273 -15.25 13.51 6.88
CA ASP A 273 -16.00 14.73 7.19
C ASP A 273 -16.65 15.38 5.97
N GLY A 274 -16.33 14.93 4.76
CA GLY A 274 -16.83 15.49 3.50
C GLY A 274 -15.96 16.61 2.92
N GLU A 275 -14.88 17.02 3.60
CA GLU A 275 -14.06 18.18 3.21
C GLU A 275 -12.70 17.82 2.62
N GLY A 276 -12.30 16.55 2.77
CA GLY A 276 -11.02 16.03 2.30
C GLY A 276 -10.80 16.12 0.80
N LYS A 277 -9.54 16.36 0.39
CA LYS A 277 -9.14 16.51 -1.02
C LYS A 277 -8.01 15.59 -1.42
N VAL A 278 -7.93 15.38 -2.74
CA VAL A 278 -6.80 14.77 -3.44
C VAL A 278 -6.21 15.81 -4.38
N TRP A 279 -4.89 15.91 -4.37
CA TRP A 279 -4.12 16.89 -5.12
C TRP A 279 -3.29 16.18 -6.19
N VAL A 280 -3.38 16.65 -7.43
CA VAL A 280 -2.66 16.11 -8.58
C VAL A 280 -1.69 17.17 -9.08
N VAL A 281 -0.40 16.86 -9.07
CA VAL A 281 0.68 17.72 -9.59
C VAL A 281 1.20 17.09 -10.87
N SER A 282 1.03 17.74 -12.02
CA SER A 282 1.36 17.16 -13.34
C SER A 282 2.09 18.16 -14.23
N PRO A 283 3.40 18.36 -14.04
CA PRO A 283 4.15 19.38 -14.78
C PRO A 283 4.26 19.09 -16.28
N GLY A 284 4.43 17.83 -16.69
CA GLY A 284 4.62 17.44 -18.09
C GLY A 284 5.88 18.01 -18.74
N ARG A 285 6.86 18.41 -17.91
CA ARG A 285 8.15 18.98 -18.31
C ARG A 285 9.14 18.87 -17.13
N ASP A 286 10.42 18.99 -17.43
CA ASP A 286 11.44 19.15 -16.41
C ASP A 286 11.36 20.52 -15.72
N ALA A 287 11.86 20.56 -14.48
CA ALA A 287 12.03 21.80 -13.73
C ALA A 287 13.04 22.75 -14.41
N ASP A 288 12.84 24.05 -14.26
CA ASP A 288 13.72 25.07 -14.89
C ASP A 288 15.13 25.07 -14.28
N ARG A 289 15.22 24.76 -12.97
CA ARG A 289 16.48 24.53 -12.26
C ARG A 289 16.27 23.55 -11.12
N LEU A 290 17.09 22.49 -11.11
CA LEU A 290 17.10 21.44 -10.11
C LEU A 290 18.56 21.01 -9.86
N VAL A 291 19.21 21.65 -8.89
CA VAL A 291 20.66 21.55 -8.62
C VAL A 291 20.89 21.47 -7.12
N GLU A 292 21.95 20.76 -6.70
CA GLU A 292 22.33 20.61 -5.29
C GLU A 292 22.79 21.92 -4.66
N GLY A 293 22.30 22.19 -3.44
CA GLY A 293 22.61 23.38 -2.67
C GLY A 293 21.96 24.66 -3.19
N GLU A 294 21.09 24.58 -4.19
CA GLU A 294 20.37 25.72 -4.76
C GLU A 294 18.86 25.53 -4.70
N PRO A 295 18.07 26.58 -4.42
CA PRO A 295 16.62 26.46 -4.40
C PRO A 295 16.03 26.03 -5.74
N LEU A 296 14.93 25.27 -5.67
CA LEU A 296 14.14 24.88 -6.85
C LEU A 296 13.70 26.12 -7.63
N ARG A 297 13.76 26.05 -8.96
CA ARG A 297 12.97 26.94 -9.83
C ARG A 297 12.13 26.11 -10.76
N PHE A 298 10.82 26.34 -10.71
CA PHE A 298 9.87 25.61 -11.53
C PHE A 298 8.61 26.45 -11.72
N HIS A 299 8.47 27.02 -12.91
CA HIS A 299 7.34 27.87 -13.25
C HIS A 299 6.22 27.07 -13.88
N ALA A 300 5.01 27.59 -13.75
CA ALA A 300 3.81 27.07 -14.39
C ALA A 300 3.63 25.57 -14.16
N VAL A 301 3.72 25.12 -12.90
CA VAL A 301 3.40 23.74 -12.50
C VAL A 301 1.89 23.59 -12.33
N PRO A 302 1.18 22.79 -13.16
CA PRO A 302 -0.25 22.57 -13.01
C PRO A 302 -0.56 21.74 -11.76
N VAL A 303 -1.56 22.22 -11.02
CA VAL A 303 -2.12 21.52 -9.86
C VAL A 303 -3.63 21.42 -10.03
N THR A 304 -4.16 20.20 -9.96
CA THR A 304 -5.60 19.93 -9.96
C THR A 304 -6.02 19.40 -8.60
N VAL A 305 -7.07 19.97 -8.03
CA VAL A 305 -7.60 19.56 -6.72
C VAL A 305 -8.96 18.91 -6.91
N VAL A 306 -9.14 17.74 -6.30
CA VAL A 306 -10.33 16.90 -6.43
C VAL A 306 -10.95 16.73 -5.05
N ALA A 307 -12.15 17.28 -4.85
CA ALA A 307 -12.85 17.23 -3.58
C ALA A 307 -13.55 15.88 -3.35
N SER A 308 -13.83 15.58 -2.09
CA SER A 308 -14.67 14.45 -1.66
C SER A 308 -15.93 14.29 -2.51
N GLY A 309 -16.26 13.04 -2.85
CA GLY A 309 -17.38 12.69 -3.72
C GLY A 309 -17.08 12.76 -5.21
N SER A 310 -16.08 13.55 -5.62
CA SER A 310 -15.70 13.74 -7.03
C SER A 310 -14.85 12.59 -7.57
N ARG A 311 -14.77 12.50 -8.90
CA ARG A 311 -14.07 11.41 -9.60
C ARG A 311 -12.85 11.86 -10.38
N MET A 312 -11.93 10.94 -10.60
CA MET A 312 -10.81 11.09 -11.52
C MET A 312 -10.47 9.77 -12.22
N ARG A 313 -9.71 9.82 -13.31
CA ARG A 313 -9.19 8.64 -14.02
C ARG A 313 -7.66 8.63 -13.90
N LEU A 314 -7.06 7.52 -13.48
CA LEU A 314 -5.61 7.44 -13.30
C LEU A 314 -4.82 7.16 -14.59
N ASP A 315 -5.46 6.79 -15.70
CA ASP A 315 -4.77 6.59 -16.99
C ASP A 315 -4.14 7.88 -17.53
N ASP A 316 -4.86 8.99 -17.40
CA ASP A 316 -4.48 10.30 -17.93
C ASP A 316 -4.69 11.44 -16.93
N PHE A 317 -5.03 11.10 -15.69
CA PHE A 317 -5.22 12.02 -14.56
C PHE A 317 -6.30 13.10 -14.81
N GLN A 318 -7.24 12.86 -15.72
CA GLN A 318 -8.42 13.72 -15.87
C GLN A 318 -9.30 13.60 -14.62
N ALA A 319 -9.79 14.74 -14.11
CA ALA A 319 -10.58 14.79 -12.90
C ALA A 319 -11.75 15.78 -13.00
N GLU A 320 -12.81 15.47 -12.25
CA GLU A 320 -13.84 16.42 -11.84
C GLU A 320 -13.22 17.37 -10.80
N ALA A 321 -12.53 18.40 -11.28
CA ALA A 321 -11.80 19.32 -10.43
C ALA A 321 -12.75 20.16 -9.56
N ASP A 322 -12.43 20.28 -8.27
CA ASP A 322 -12.97 21.31 -7.39
C ASP A 322 -12.43 22.68 -7.84
N TYR A 323 -11.10 22.73 -8.02
CA TYR A 323 -10.43 23.84 -8.68
C TYR A 323 -9.11 23.39 -9.31
N GLN A 324 -8.59 24.25 -10.18
CA GLN A 324 -7.27 24.12 -10.77
C GLN A 324 -6.43 25.33 -10.40
N ALA A 325 -5.12 25.15 -10.35
CA ALA A 325 -4.19 26.18 -9.99
C ALA A 325 -2.86 25.99 -10.70
N MET A 326 -2.03 27.03 -10.62
CA MET A 326 -0.64 27.00 -11.05
C MET A 326 0.25 27.33 -9.85
N ALA A 327 1.26 26.49 -9.65
CA ALA A 327 2.35 26.79 -8.74
C ALA A 327 3.53 27.35 -9.55
N ASP A 328 4.03 28.51 -9.12
CA ASP A 328 5.26 29.11 -9.60
C ASP A 328 6.27 29.11 -8.45
N ILE A 329 7.41 28.45 -8.67
CA ILE A 329 8.45 28.28 -7.66
C ILE A 329 9.66 29.10 -8.07
N SER A 330 10.02 30.07 -7.23
CA SER A 330 11.18 30.93 -7.41
C SER A 330 11.90 31.14 -6.09
N ASP A 331 13.23 30.94 -6.11
CA ASP A 331 14.11 31.13 -4.96
C ASP A 331 13.67 30.37 -3.69
N GLY A 332 13.05 29.19 -3.87
CA GLY A 332 12.59 28.33 -2.78
C GLY A 332 11.22 28.66 -2.20
N GLU A 333 10.56 29.68 -2.75
CA GLU A 333 9.20 30.09 -2.37
C GLU A 333 8.19 29.63 -3.42
N ILE A 334 6.97 29.32 -2.98
CA ILE A 334 5.86 28.89 -3.85
C ILE A 334 4.80 29.99 -3.91
N GLU A 335 4.49 30.45 -5.12
CA GLU A 335 3.32 31.27 -5.40
C GLU A 335 2.24 30.38 -6.03
N PHE A 336 1.03 30.39 -5.44
CA PHE A 336 -0.06 29.54 -5.87
C PHE A 336 -1.21 30.40 -6.40
N THR A 337 -1.48 30.30 -7.71
CA THR A 337 -2.49 31.10 -8.38
C THR A 337 -3.63 30.21 -8.88
N LEU A 338 -4.85 30.48 -8.42
CA LEU A 338 -6.06 29.81 -8.89
C LEU A 338 -6.31 30.12 -10.38
N ARG A 339 -6.76 29.11 -11.12
CA ARG A 339 -7.21 29.22 -12.52
C ARG A 339 -8.72 29.29 -12.63
#